data_AF-A0A3C0CWI5-F1
#
_entry.id   AF-A0A3C0CWI5-F1
#
_cell.length_a   1.000
_cell.length_b   1.000
_cell.length_c   1.000
_cell.angle_alpha   90.00
_cell.angle_beta   90.00
_cell.angle_gamma   90.00
#
_symmetry.space_group_name_H-M   'P 1'
#
loop_
_entity.id
_entity.type
_entity.pdbx_description
1 polymer ?
#
loop_
_entity_poly.entity_id
_entity_poly.type
_entity_poly.pdbx_seq_one_letter_code
_entity_poly.pdbx_strand_id
1 'polypeptide(L)' 'MEDILPSVNSIFKALGDPVRVRIVEMLSLNGEMCVCKIMEELSMTQPAVSHHLATL' A
#
# COMPACT_ATOMS: atom_id res chain seq x y z
N MET A 1 -0.33 -18.79 -20.27
CA MET A 1 0.09 -17.66 -19.42
C MET A 1 -1.03 -17.52 -18.42
N GLU A 2 -0.87 -18.11 -17.25
CA GLU A 2 -1.90 -18.08 -16.22
C GLU A 2 -1.90 -16.64 -15.67
N ASP A 3 -3.03 -15.95 -15.79
CA ASP A 3 -3.20 -14.59 -15.28
C ASP A 3 -2.97 -14.63 -13.76
N ILE A 4 -1.83 -14.12 -13.29
CA ILE A 4 -1.47 -14.08 -11.86
C ILE A 4 -2.23 -12.95 -11.16
N LEU A 5 -3.55 -12.88 -11.40
CA LEU A 5 -4.39 -11.95 -10.67
C LEU A 5 -4.49 -12.46 -9.22
N PRO A 6 -4.13 -11.63 -8.22
CA PRO A 6 -4.30 -12.02 -6.83
C PRO A 6 -5.76 -12.38 -6.59
N SER A 7 -5.99 -13.48 -5.86
CA SER A 7 -7.33 -13.86 -5.47
C SER A 7 -8.07 -12.70 -4.80
N VAL A 8 -9.38 -12.64 -4.95
CA VAL A 8 -10.21 -11.63 -4.28
C VAL A 8 -9.98 -11.65 -2.75
N ASN A 9 -9.75 -12.83 -2.18
CA ASN A 9 -9.38 -12.98 -0.77
C ASN A 9 -8.04 -12.30 -0.42
N SER A 10 -7.00 -12.43 -1.24
CA SER A 10 -5.72 -11.75 -1.00
C SER A 10 -5.84 -10.22 -1.13
N ILE A 11 -6.65 -9.75 -2.08
CA ILE A 11 -6.91 -8.30 -2.25
C ILE A 11 -7.59 -7.76 -0.99
N PHE A 12 -8.67 -8.39 -0.52
CA PHE A 12 -9.35 -7.93 0.69
C PHE A 12 -8.50 -8.09 1.97
N LYS A 13 -7.61 -9.09 2.04
CA LYS A 13 -6.63 -9.18 3.13
C LYS A 13 -5.65 -8.01 3.10
N ALA A 14 -5.15 -7.63 1.92
CA ALA A 14 -4.31 -6.45 1.78
C ALA A 14 -5.09 -5.17 2.15
N LEU A 15 -6.30 -4.98 1.62
CA LEU A 15 -7.13 -3.81 1.90
C LEU A 15 -7.80 -3.79 3.29
N GLY A 16 -7.66 -4.86 4.08
CA GLY A 16 -8.20 -4.92 5.44
C GLY A 16 -7.36 -4.18 6.49
N ASP A 17 -6.17 -3.69 6.13
CA ASP A 17 -5.28 -2.94 7.03
C ASP A 17 -5.45 -1.43 6.81
N PRO A 18 -5.71 -0.65 7.87
CA PRO A 18 -6.02 0.77 7.74
C PRO A 18 -4.86 1.60 7.17
N VAL A 19 -3.62 1.20 7.45
CA VAL A 19 -2.42 1.88 6.91
C VAL A 19 -2.32 1.63 5.41
N ARG A 20 -2.56 0.39 4.96
CA ARG A 20 -2.56 0.05 3.53
C ARG A 20 -3.67 0.76 2.76
N VAL A 21 -4.87 0.87 3.34
CA VAL A 21 -5.96 1.66 2.74
C VAL A 21 -5.58 3.12 2.60
N ARG A 22 -4.95 3.72 3.63
CA ARG A 22 -4.49 5.10 3.57
C ARG A 22 -3.42 5.31 2.49
N ILE A 23 -2.49 4.37 2.33
CA ILE A 23 -1.49 4.41 1.25
C ILE A 23 -2.17 4.37 -0.12
N VAL A 24 -3.14 3.48 -0.33
CA VAL A 24 -3.89 3.37 -1.60
C VAL A 24 -4.67 4.66 -1.87
N GLU A 25 -5.31 5.26 -0.86
CA GLU A 25 -5.99 6.54 -0.99
C GLU A 25 -5.03 7.65 -1.42
N MET A 26 -3.85 7.75 -0.77
CA MET A 26 -2.83 8.74 -1.13
C MET A 26 -2.37 8.59 -2.58
N LEU A 27 -2.10 7.36 -3.03
CA LEU A 27 -1.69 7.08 -4.42
C LEU A 27 -2.82 7.33 -5.43
N SER A 28 -4.06 7.03 -5.07
CA SER A 28 -5.24 7.28 -5.90
C SER A 28 -5.45 8.78 -6.14
N LEU A 29 -5.22 9.60 -5.10
CA LEU A 29 -5.41 11.05 -5.17
C LEU A 29 -4.23 11.79 -5.80
N ASN A 30 -3.00 11.31 -5.60
CA ASN A 30 -1.77 12.04 -5.96
C ASN A 30 -0.94 11.37 -7.07
N GLY A 31 -1.31 10.17 -7.51
CA GLY A 31 -0.53 9.38 -8.44
C GLY A 31 0.69 8.70 -7.79
N GLU A 32 1.76 8.50 -8.56
CA GLU A 32 3.01 7.94 -8.06
C GLU A 32 3.64 8.86 -7.01
N MET A 33 4.00 8.28 -5.86
CA MET A 33 4.57 9.03 -4.74
C MET A 33 5.91 8.43 -4.31
N CYS A 34 6.83 9.30 -3.91
CA CYS A 34 8.06 8.86 -3.24
C CYS A 34 7.73 8.29 -1.85
N VAL A 35 8.36 7.17 -1.49
CA VAL A 35 8.20 6.53 -0.17
C VAL A 35 8.49 7.48 0.99
N CYS A 36 9.42 8.42 0.82
CA CYS A 36 9.73 9.43 1.84
C CYS A 36 8.52 10.31 2.17
N LYS A 37 7.68 10.63 1.17
CA LYS A 37 6.45 11.42 1.38
C LYS A 37 5.37 10.63 2.10
N ILE A 38 5.28 9.33 1.81
CA ILE A 38 4.37 8.42 2.51
C ILE A 38 4.79 8.25 3.98
N MET A 39 6.09 8.13 4.25
CA MET A 39 6.64 8.10 5.60
C MET A 39 6.33 9.36 6.40
N GLU A 40 6.54 10.54 5.80
CA GLU A 40 6.25 11.83 6.40
C GLU A 40 4.76 11.94 6.78
N GLU A 41 3.85 11.64 5.84
CA GLU A 41 2.40 11.73 6.05
C GLU A 41 1.90 10.75 7.13
N LEU A 42 2.43 9.52 7.13
CA LEU A 42 2.01 8.48 8.09
C LEU A 42 2.76 8.55 9.42
N SER A 43 3.78 9.42 9.54
CA SER A 43 4.68 9.45 10.69
C SER A 43 5.30 8.07 11.01
N MET A 44 5.70 7.34 9.96
CA MET A 44 6.24 5.98 10.04
C MET A 44 7.66 5.89 9.50
N THR A 45 8.41 4.87 9.95
CA THR A 45 9.76 4.60 9.42
C THR A 45 9.69 3.97 8.02
N GLN A 46 10.76 4.14 7.25
CA GLN A 46 10.87 3.56 5.90
C GLN A 46 10.64 2.04 5.87
N PRO A 47 11.22 1.23 6.79
CA PRO A 47 11.00 -0.21 6.78
C PRO A 47 9.55 -0.59 7.04
N ALA A 48 8.86 0.15 7.91
CA ALA A 48 7.45 -0.09 8.22
C ALA A 48 6.57 0.22 7.00
N VAL A 49 6.74 1.38 6.37
CA VAL A 49 6.00 1.74 5.15
C VAL A 49 6.29 0.74 4.01
N SER A 50 7.54 0.33 3.84
CA SER A 50 7.92 -0.64 2.79
C SER A 50 7.29 -2.00 3.00
N HIS A 51 7.13 -2.44 4.25
CA HIS A 51 6.44 -3.68 4.57
C HIS A 51 4.96 -3.64 4.15
N HIS A 52 4.28 -2.52 4.39
CA HIS A 52 2.91 -2.30 3.92
C HIS A 52 2.82 -2.28 2.39
N LEU A 53 3.75 -1.59 1.72
CA LEU A 53 3.82 -1.52 0.25
C LEU A 53 4.10 -2.87 -0.40
N ALA A 54 4.98 -3.69 0.16
CA ALA A 54 5.29 -5.02 -0.38
C ALA A 54 4.13 -6.02 -0.29
N THR A 55 3.12 -5.72 0.53
CA THR A 55 1.90 -6.53 0.69
C THR A 55 0.77 -6.10 -0.25
N LEU A 56 0.85 -4.88 -0.78
CA LEU A 56 -0.07 -4.33 -1.78
C LEU A 56 0.33 -4.81 -3.18
#